data_AF-A0A958PQS7-F1
#
_entry.id   AF-A0A958PQS7-F1
#
_cell.length_a   1.000
_cell.length_b   1.000
_cell.length_c   1.000
_cell.angle_alpha   90.00
_cell.angle_beta   90.00
_cell.angle_gamma   90.00
#
_symmetry.space_group_name_H-M   'P 1'
#
loop_
_entity.id
_entity.type
_entity.pdbx_description
1 polymer ?
#
loop_
_entity_poly.entity_id
_entity_poly.type
_entity_poly.pdbx_seq_one_letter_code
_entity_poly.pdbx_strand_id
1 'polypeptide(L)'
;LLEAPHFQNTSLFIEAHRSQAVSDEVFYTIIGQMLRDDRESMKLLGIRAADSTLYISSFNALVFSLEDSQSSTKVRDAARKGLRKYQEVSQLPLIKSILKSAASPVALVTAASLLNRIINIQKELPVDPEKLKELGHHPQVEVFQDFLPILEELAKSNQDSFVLSSVNTALDTLQALMEV
;
A
#
# COMPACT_ATOMS: atom_id res chain seq x y z
N LEU A 1 -14.05 -17.25 15.48
CA LEU A 1 -12.99 -17.07 14.45
C LEU A 1 -11.64 -17.60 14.91
N LEU A 2 -11.20 -17.24 16.13
CA LEU A 2 -9.81 -17.49 16.57
C LEU A 2 -9.58 -18.89 17.14
N GLU A 3 -10.62 -19.58 17.59
CA GLU A 3 -10.50 -20.93 18.18
C GLU A 3 -10.09 -21.98 17.12
N ALA A 4 -10.68 -21.91 15.91
CA ALA A 4 -10.36 -22.79 14.79
C ALA A 4 -10.28 -22.02 13.46
N PRO A 5 -9.15 -22.06 12.73
CA PRO A 5 -9.00 -21.38 11.44
C PRO A 5 -9.91 -22.04 10.40
N HIS A 6 -10.95 -21.32 9.97
CA HIS A 6 -11.90 -21.84 8.98
C HIS A 6 -12.25 -20.78 7.94
N PHE A 7 -12.00 -21.12 6.68
CA PHE A 7 -12.19 -20.23 5.52
C PHE A 7 -13.61 -19.65 5.43
N GLN A 8 -14.63 -20.47 5.64
CA GLN A 8 -16.03 -20.04 5.56
C GLN A 8 -16.35 -18.98 6.62
N ASN A 9 -15.84 -19.13 7.84
CA ASN A 9 -16.07 -18.18 8.92
C ASN A 9 -15.38 -16.85 8.62
N THR A 10 -14.15 -16.87 8.10
CA THR A 10 -13.46 -15.66 7.64
C THR A 10 -14.22 -14.98 6.50
N SER A 11 -14.83 -15.75 5.59
CA SER A 11 -15.60 -15.19 4.48
C SER A 11 -16.88 -14.52 4.99
N LEU A 12 -17.62 -15.15 5.91
CA LEU A 12 -18.77 -14.54 6.58
C LEU A 12 -18.38 -13.27 7.35
N PHE A 13 -17.22 -13.26 8.00
CA PHE A 13 -16.71 -12.09 8.71
C PHE A 13 -16.41 -10.90 7.78
N ILE A 14 -15.81 -11.17 6.62
CA ILE A 14 -15.59 -10.16 5.58
C ILE A 14 -16.93 -9.58 5.10
N GLU A 15 -17.92 -10.42 4.85
CA GLU A 15 -19.24 -9.93 4.41
C GLU A 15 -19.99 -9.16 5.52
N ALA A 16 -19.83 -9.55 6.79
CA ALA A 16 -20.38 -8.80 7.91
C ALA A 16 -19.74 -7.41 8.04
N HIS A 17 -18.45 -7.27 7.75
CA HIS A 17 -17.78 -5.97 7.68
C HIS A 17 -18.28 -5.12 6.50
N ARG A 18 -18.38 -5.71 5.30
CA ARG A 18 -18.89 -5.03 4.08
C ARG A 18 -20.31 -4.51 4.23
N SER A 19 -21.15 -5.26 4.93
CA SER A 19 -22.53 -4.88 5.25
C SER A 19 -22.66 -3.98 6.47
N GLN A 20 -21.54 -3.53 7.06
CA GLN A 20 -21.47 -2.70 8.27
C GLN A 20 -22.10 -3.34 9.53
N ALA A 21 -22.35 -4.65 9.51
CA ALA A 21 -22.75 -5.40 10.70
C ALA A 21 -21.58 -5.56 11.70
N VAL A 22 -20.34 -5.42 11.23
CA VAL A 22 -19.12 -5.35 12.04
C VAL A 22 -18.42 -4.03 11.75
N SER A 23 -18.07 -3.26 12.80
CA SER A 23 -17.35 -2.01 12.66
C SER A 23 -15.90 -2.21 12.23
N ASP A 24 -15.29 -1.18 11.63
CA ASP A 24 -13.87 -1.20 11.25
C ASP A 24 -12.96 -1.54 12.44
N GLU A 25 -13.23 -0.96 13.61
CA GLU A 25 -12.46 -1.21 14.84
C GLU A 25 -12.43 -2.70 15.20
N VAL A 26 -13.59 -3.34 15.24
CA VAL A 26 -13.71 -4.77 15.54
C VAL A 26 -13.05 -5.59 14.44
N PHE A 27 -13.27 -5.22 13.18
CA PHE A 27 -12.72 -5.91 12.03
C PHE A 27 -11.19 -5.97 12.06
N TYR A 28 -10.55 -4.81 12.20
CA TYR A 28 -9.09 -4.71 12.22
C TYR A 28 -8.46 -5.22 13.52
N THR A 29 -9.18 -5.17 14.64
CA THR A 29 -8.74 -5.82 15.88
C THR A 29 -8.62 -7.33 15.69
N ILE A 30 -9.64 -7.97 15.11
CA ILE A 30 -9.63 -9.42 14.86
C ILE A 30 -8.58 -9.78 13.83
N ILE A 31 -8.43 -9.01 12.74
CA ILE A 31 -7.32 -9.21 11.78
C ILE A 31 -5.98 -9.16 12.50
N GLY A 32 -5.76 -8.16 13.35
CA GLY A 32 -4.53 -8.03 14.12
C GLY A 32 -4.26 -9.23 15.05
N GLN A 33 -5.30 -9.87 15.59
CA GLN A 33 -5.16 -11.10 16.36
C GLN A 33 -4.82 -12.29 15.45
N MET A 34 -5.48 -12.41 14.30
CA MET A 34 -5.21 -13.47 13.32
C MET A 34 -3.77 -13.43 12.78
N LEU A 35 -3.23 -12.23 12.53
CA LEU A 35 -1.86 -12.04 12.02
C LEU A 35 -0.78 -12.31 13.05
N ARG A 36 -1.10 -12.21 14.34
CA ARG A 36 -0.18 -12.50 15.46
C ARG A 36 -0.28 -13.94 15.96
N ASP A 37 -1.21 -14.73 15.43
CA ASP A 37 -1.39 -16.13 15.78
C ASP A 37 -0.22 -16.97 15.25
N ASP A 38 0.27 -17.93 16.03
CA ASP A 38 1.41 -18.78 15.66
C ASP A 38 1.11 -19.70 14.47
N ARG A 39 -0.16 -20.00 14.22
CA ARG A 39 -0.56 -20.93 13.14
C ARG A 39 -0.52 -20.20 11.80
N GLU A 40 0.29 -20.70 10.87
CA GLU A 40 0.39 -20.17 9.49
C GLU A 40 -1.00 -20.01 8.84
N SER A 41 -1.89 -20.98 9.02
CA SER A 41 -3.23 -20.96 8.45
C SER A 41 -4.07 -19.77 8.96
N MET A 42 -3.90 -19.36 10.22
CA MET A 42 -4.61 -18.21 10.77
C MET A 42 -4.04 -16.90 10.20
N LYS A 43 -2.71 -16.76 10.10
CA LYS A 43 -2.07 -15.61 9.45
C LYS A 43 -2.55 -15.44 8.00
N LEU A 44 -2.62 -16.54 7.24
CA LEU A 44 -3.13 -16.52 5.86
C LEU A 44 -4.60 -16.06 5.76
N LEU A 45 -5.44 -16.47 6.72
CA LEU A 45 -6.82 -15.99 6.78
C LEU A 45 -6.88 -14.50 7.17
N GLY A 46 -5.99 -14.04 8.05
CA GLY A 46 -5.85 -12.62 8.40
C GLY A 46 -5.46 -11.77 7.19
N ILE A 47 -4.48 -12.23 6.41
CA ILE A 47 -4.09 -11.61 5.14
C ILE A 47 -5.26 -11.57 4.17
N ARG A 48 -6.02 -12.66 4.04
CA ARG A 48 -7.21 -12.70 3.17
C ARG A 48 -8.26 -11.67 3.58
N ALA A 49 -8.49 -11.51 4.88
CA ALA A 49 -9.42 -10.52 5.39
C ALA A 49 -8.91 -9.09 5.15
N ALA A 50 -7.64 -8.82 5.42
CA ALA A 50 -7.02 -7.52 5.10
C ALA A 50 -7.08 -7.21 3.59
N ASP A 51 -6.74 -8.18 2.74
CA ASP A 51 -6.76 -8.06 1.27
C ASP A 51 -8.16 -7.88 0.67
N SER A 52 -9.22 -8.13 1.46
CA SER A 52 -10.60 -7.98 1.00
C SER A 52 -11.11 -6.54 0.98
N THR A 53 -10.33 -5.61 1.54
CA THR A 53 -10.62 -4.18 1.67
C THR A 53 -9.37 -3.35 1.34
N LEU A 54 -9.56 -2.20 0.69
CA LEU A 54 -8.46 -1.30 0.28
C LEU A 54 -8.50 -0.03 1.12
N TYR A 55 -8.02 -0.15 2.36
CA TYR A 55 -7.94 0.96 3.33
C TYR A 55 -6.54 1.00 3.97
N ILE A 56 -6.19 2.12 4.61
CA ILE A 56 -4.90 2.29 5.29
C ILE A 56 -4.66 1.19 6.32
N SER A 57 -5.69 0.81 7.09
CA SER A 57 -5.59 -0.28 8.07
C SER A 57 -5.30 -1.64 7.42
N SER A 58 -5.86 -1.91 6.23
CA SER A 58 -5.55 -3.12 5.46
C SER A 58 -4.14 -3.10 4.93
N PHE A 59 -3.68 -1.96 4.41
CA PHE A 59 -2.29 -1.78 3.99
C PHE A 59 -1.32 -2.07 5.15
N ASN A 60 -1.56 -1.48 6.32
CA ASN A 60 -0.74 -1.69 7.51
C ASN A 60 -0.76 -3.15 7.98
N ALA A 61 -1.92 -3.82 7.92
CA ALA A 61 -2.03 -5.24 8.25
C ALA A 61 -1.20 -6.12 7.30
N LEU A 62 -1.19 -5.81 6.00
CA LEU A 62 -0.36 -6.52 5.02
C LEU A 62 1.13 -6.23 5.23
N VAL A 63 1.52 -4.98 5.50
CA VAL A 63 2.91 -4.61 5.80
C VAL A 63 3.41 -5.30 7.07
N PHE A 64 2.58 -5.39 8.11
CA PHE A 64 2.92 -6.10 9.35
C PHE A 64 3.36 -7.55 9.07
N SER A 65 2.71 -8.24 8.13
CA SER A 65 3.11 -9.61 7.75
C SER A 65 4.44 -9.69 7.00
N LEU A 66 4.92 -8.58 6.43
CA LEU A 66 6.26 -8.50 5.83
C LEU A 66 7.34 -8.24 6.89
N GLU A 67 7.02 -7.43 7.90
CA GLU A 67 7.91 -7.11 9.02
C GLU A 67 8.06 -8.26 10.02
N ASP A 68 7.00 -9.06 10.21
CA ASP A 68 6.98 -10.14 11.17
C ASP A 68 8.03 -11.22 10.83
N SER A 69 9.05 -11.32 11.69
CA SER A 69 10.13 -12.30 11.57
C SER A 69 9.63 -13.74 11.66
N GLN A 70 8.49 -13.95 12.34
CA GLN A 70 7.83 -15.26 12.50
C GLN A 70 6.87 -15.58 11.35
N SER A 71 6.70 -14.69 10.38
CA SER A 71 5.89 -14.97 9.20
C SER A 71 6.67 -15.84 8.21
N SER A 72 6.06 -16.95 7.77
CA SER A 72 6.64 -17.84 6.77
C SER A 72 6.72 -17.15 5.40
N THR A 73 7.56 -17.69 4.50
CA THR A 73 7.65 -17.19 3.11
C THR A 73 6.29 -17.12 2.43
N LYS A 74 5.43 -18.12 2.66
CA LYS A 74 4.08 -18.18 2.08
C LYS A 74 3.17 -17.06 2.59
N VAL A 75 3.24 -16.74 3.89
CA VAL A 75 2.52 -15.61 4.49
C VAL A 75 3.01 -14.29 3.89
N ARG A 76 4.34 -14.10 3.81
CA ARG A 76 4.93 -12.90 3.21
C ARG A 76 4.55 -12.73 1.73
N ASP A 77 4.55 -13.81 0.96
CA ASP A 77 4.17 -13.76 -0.46
C ASP A 77 2.67 -13.46 -0.65
N ALA A 78 1.81 -14.00 0.21
CA ALA A 78 0.39 -13.64 0.22
C ALA A 78 0.18 -12.15 0.53
N ALA A 79 0.91 -11.61 1.51
CA ALA A 79 0.86 -10.18 1.85
C ALA A 79 1.37 -9.29 0.70
N ARG A 80 2.50 -9.65 0.08
CA ARG A 80 3.02 -8.97 -1.12
C ARG A 80 2.01 -8.98 -2.26
N LYS A 81 1.31 -10.10 -2.47
CA LYS A 81 0.27 -10.20 -3.51
C LYS A 81 -0.87 -9.23 -3.23
N GLY A 82 -1.34 -9.12 -1.97
CA GLY A 82 -2.38 -8.16 -1.59
C GLY A 82 -1.95 -6.72 -1.80
N LEU A 83 -0.71 -6.38 -1.44
CA LEU A 83 -0.15 -5.04 -1.63
C LEU A 83 -0.07 -4.60 -3.11
N ARG A 84 -0.07 -5.54 -4.07
CA ARG A 84 -0.11 -5.18 -5.50
C ARG A 84 -1.39 -4.45 -5.91
N LYS A 85 -2.51 -4.63 -5.20
CA LYS A 85 -3.74 -3.88 -5.49
C LYS A 85 -3.60 -2.37 -5.26
N TYR A 86 -2.65 -1.97 -4.40
CA TYR A 86 -2.31 -0.56 -4.17
C TYR A 86 -1.45 0.04 -5.28
N GLN A 87 -1.13 -0.72 -6.35
CA GLN A 87 -0.42 -0.24 -7.55
C GLN A 87 -1.37 0.36 -8.60
N GLU A 88 -2.67 0.41 -8.32
CA GLU A 88 -3.61 1.07 -9.22
C GLU A 88 -3.59 2.59 -8.98
N VAL A 89 -3.72 3.37 -10.06
CA VAL A 89 -3.79 4.85 -9.99
C VAL A 89 -4.94 5.31 -9.08
N SER A 90 -6.04 4.55 -9.04
CA SER A 90 -7.18 4.78 -8.14
C SER A 90 -6.80 4.77 -6.64
N GLN A 91 -5.68 4.15 -6.27
CA GLN A 91 -5.21 4.02 -4.89
C GLN A 91 -4.21 5.11 -4.47
N LEU A 92 -3.87 6.04 -5.38
CA LEU A 92 -2.98 7.16 -5.06
C LEU A 92 -3.41 7.99 -3.83
N PRO A 93 -4.71 8.27 -3.59
CA PRO A 93 -5.13 8.97 -2.37
C PRO A 93 -4.74 8.24 -1.08
N LEU A 94 -4.78 6.90 -1.07
CA LEU A 94 -4.35 6.09 0.07
C LEU A 94 -2.83 6.12 0.22
N ILE A 95 -2.08 5.95 -0.87
CA ILE A 95 -0.61 6.05 -0.87
C ILE A 95 -0.16 7.42 -0.35
N LYS A 96 -0.80 8.49 -0.81
CA LYS A 96 -0.57 9.87 -0.34
C LYS A 96 -0.80 9.98 1.16
N SER A 97 -1.89 9.41 1.66
CA SER A 97 -2.24 9.43 3.08
C SER A 97 -1.22 8.66 3.93
N ILE A 98 -0.75 7.50 3.45
CA ILE A 98 0.27 6.70 4.13
C ILE A 98 1.60 7.48 4.20
N LEU A 99 2.04 8.06 3.08
CA LEU A 99 3.28 8.85 3.03
C LEU A 99 3.24 10.10 3.92
N LYS A 100 2.05 10.72 4.11
CA LYS A 100 1.87 11.86 5.03
C LYS A 100 1.81 11.46 6.50
N SER A 101 1.53 10.19 6.79
CA SER A 101 1.34 9.72 8.17
C SER A 101 2.66 9.35 8.83
N ALA A 102 2.69 9.34 10.17
CA ALA A 102 3.78 8.76 10.95
C ALA A 102 3.74 7.22 10.91
N ALA A 103 3.71 6.65 9.70
CA ALA A 103 3.68 5.20 9.49
C ALA A 103 5.03 4.56 9.84
N SER A 104 5.06 3.23 9.97
CA SER A 104 6.31 2.50 10.19
C SER A 104 7.28 2.73 9.01
N PRO A 105 8.61 2.62 9.23
CA PRO A 105 9.59 2.71 8.14
C PRO A 105 9.27 1.77 6.97
N VAL A 106 8.85 0.53 7.22
CA VAL A 106 8.51 -0.41 6.14
C VAL A 106 7.23 -0.01 5.42
N ALA A 107 6.25 0.57 6.12
CA ALA A 107 5.05 1.11 5.46
C ALA A 107 5.40 2.27 4.52
N LEU A 108 6.29 3.18 4.94
CA LEU A 108 6.79 4.27 4.11
C LEU A 108 7.59 3.77 2.90
N VAL A 109 8.52 2.83 3.12
CA VAL A 109 9.29 2.18 2.05
C VAL A 109 8.36 1.50 1.04
N THR A 110 7.36 0.77 1.54
CA THR A 110 6.39 0.07 0.70
C THR A 110 5.55 1.06 -0.10
N ALA A 111 5.04 2.12 0.53
CA ALA A 111 4.25 3.15 -0.14
C ALA A 111 5.06 3.90 -1.21
N ALA A 112 6.29 4.29 -0.92
CA ALA A 112 7.19 4.94 -1.87
C ALA A 112 7.53 4.02 -3.06
N SER A 113 7.78 2.73 -2.80
CA SER A 113 8.04 1.75 -3.85
C SER A 113 6.83 1.52 -4.76
N LEU A 114 5.62 1.49 -4.19
CA LEU A 114 4.38 1.38 -4.96
C LEU A 114 4.15 2.63 -5.81
N LEU A 115 4.34 3.82 -5.24
CA LEU A 115 4.27 5.09 -5.98
C LEU A 115 5.24 5.10 -7.17
N ASN A 116 6.51 4.77 -6.93
CA ASN A 116 7.52 4.68 -7.99
C ASN A 116 7.10 3.73 -9.12
N ARG A 117 6.51 2.59 -8.77
CA ARG A 117 6.00 1.64 -9.76
C ARG A 117 4.80 2.19 -10.53
N ILE A 118 3.87 2.88 -9.88
CA ILE A 118 2.75 3.54 -10.55
C ILE A 118 3.28 4.56 -11.55
N ILE A 119 4.22 5.41 -11.15
CA ILE A 119 4.82 6.43 -12.03
C ILE A 119 5.47 5.77 -13.26
N ASN A 120 6.26 4.71 -13.06
CA ASN A 120 6.92 4.02 -14.18
C ASN A 120 5.92 3.36 -15.15
N ILE A 121 4.85 2.72 -14.64
CA ILE A 121 3.79 2.17 -15.50
C ILE A 121 3.12 3.29 -16.30
N GLN A 122 2.87 4.43 -15.65
CA GLN A 122 2.19 5.57 -16.24
C GLN A 122 3.05 6.22 -17.35
N LYS A 123 4.37 6.35 -17.16
CA LYS A 123 5.35 6.79 -18.18
C LYS A 123 5.34 5.96 -19.46
N GLU A 124 5.06 4.66 -19.35
CA GLU A 124 5.04 3.75 -20.50
C GLU A 124 3.73 3.82 -21.30
N LEU A 125 2.70 4.51 -20.79
CA LEU A 125 1.42 4.61 -21.49
C LEU A 125 1.53 5.57 -22.70
N PRO A 126 0.94 5.22 -23.85
CA PRO A 126 0.92 6.11 -25.00
C PRO A 126 0.26 7.45 -24.66
N VAL A 127 0.96 8.54 -24.97
CA VAL A 127 0.43 9.90 -24.84
C VAL A 127 -0.03 10.39 -26.19
N ASP A 128 -1.21 10.99 -26.21
CA ASP A 128 -1.70 11.73 -27.37
C ASP A 128 -0.76 12.92 -27.66
N PRO A 129 -0.11 12.97 -28.84
CA PRO A 129 0.81 14.04 -29.19
C PRO A 129 0.15 15.43 -29.21
N GLU A 130 -1.15 15.53 -29.44
CA GLU A 130 -1.87 16.81 -29.42
C GLU A 130 -2.02 17.31 -27.98
N LYS A 131 -2.37 16.43 -27.03
CA LYS A 131 -2.42 16.77 -25.60
C LYS A 131 -1.05 17.16 -25.05
N LEU A 132 0.01 16.47 -25.49
CA LEU A 132 1.37 16.81 -25.06
C LEU A 132 1.76 18.22 -25.51
N LYS A 133 1.40 18.62 -26.73
CA LYS A 133 1.64 19.98 -27.24
C LYS A 133 0.80 21.04 -26.52
N GLU A 134 -0.44 20.71 -26.15
CA GLU A 134 -1.33 21.62 -25.44
C GLU A 134 -0.85 21.89 -24.00
N LEU A 135 -0.47 20.82 -23.29
CA LEU A 135 -0.08 20.91 -21.88
C LEU A 135 1.39 21.32 -21.68
N GLY A 136 2.26 21.05 -22.67
CA GLY A 136 3.70 21.33 -22.56
C GLY A 136 4.43 20.42 -21.56
N HIS A 137 3.75 19.41 -21.03
CA HIS A 137 4.28 18.37 -20.14
C HIS A 137 3.45 17.09 -20.29
N HIS A 138 3.96 15.96 -19.78
CA HIS A 138 3.20 14.72 -19.73
C HIS A 138 1.84 14.90 -19.01
N PRO A 139 0.68 14.49 -19.57
CA PRO A 139 -0.65 14.73 -18.97
C PRO A 139 -0.84 14.11 -17.57
N GLN A 140 -0.01 13.14 -17.22
CA GLN A 140 -0.05 12.47 -15.93
C GLN A 140 0.68 13.24 -14.82
N VAL A 141 1.47 14.28 -15.15
CA VAL A 141 2.16 15.12 -14.17
C VAL A 141 1.19 15.67 -13.12
N GLU A 142 0.01 16.13 -13.54
CA GLU A 142 -1.02 16.67 -12.63
C GLU A 142 -1.47 15.67 -11.57
N VAL A 143 -1.46 14.37 -11.89
CA VAL A 143 -1.86 13.30 -10.97
C VAL A 143 -0.83 13.12 -9.85
N PHE A 144 0.44 13.40 -10.14
CA PHE A 144 1.56 13.14 -9.23
C PHE A 144 2.17 14.39 -8.58
N GLN A 145 1.87 15.60 -9.06
CA GLN A 145 2.44 16.85 -8.56
C GLN A 145 2.31 16.99 -7.03
N ASP A 146 1.19 16.52 -6.49
CA ASP A 146 0.85 16.56 -5.07
C ASP A 146 1.74 15.68 -4.18
N PHE A 147 2.52 14.77 -4.76
CA PHE A 147 3.45 13.91 -4.05
C PHE A 147 4.83 14.56 -3.87
N LEU A 148 5.19 15.51 -4.73
CA LEU A 148 6.49 16.18 -4.68
C LEU A 148 6.80 16.79 -3.30
N PRO A 149 5.96 17.68 -2.73
CA PRO A 149 6.25 18.27 -1.41
C PRO A 149 6.25 17.22 -0.28
N ILE A 150 5.54 16.11 -0.44
CA ILE A 150 5.50 15.03 0.57
C ILE A 150 6.81 14.25 0.57
N LEU A 151 7.29 13.88 -0.62
CA LEU A 151 8.54 13.14 -0.77
C LEU A 151 9.74 14.02 -0.38
N GLU A 152 9.74 15.30 -0.75
CA GLU A 152 10.78 16.25 -0.31
C GLU A 152 10.82 16.42 1.21
N GLU A 153 9.66 16.52 1.87
CA GLU A 153 9.60 16.64 3.32
C GLU A 153 10.07 15.34 4.00
N LEU A 154 9.66 14.17 3.49
CA LEU A 154 10.15 12.88 3.99
C LEU A 154 11.67 12.73 3.81
N ALA A 155 12.21 13.16 2.67
CA ALA A 155 13.65 13.12 2.40
C ALA A 155 14.46 14.03 3.34
N LYS A 156 13.86 15.14 3.80
CA LYS A 156 14.50 16.08 4.75
C LYS A 156 14.37 15.67 6.20
N SER A 157 13.21 15.12 6.58
CA SER A 157 12.83 14.89 7.99
C SER A 157 13.12 13.48 8.49
N ASN A 158 13.21 12.48 7.61
CA ASN A 158 13.44 11.09 8.00
C ASN A 158 14.94 10.77 8.15
N GLN A 159 15.28 9.89 9.09
CA GLN A 159 16.67 9.45 9.35
C GLN A 159 16.91 7.99 8.96
N ASP A 160 15.86 7.23 8.65
CA ASP A 160 15.97 5.83 8.24
C ASP A 160 16.51 5.73 6.81
N SER A 161 17.67 5.11 6.64
CA SER A 161 18.35 5.02 5.34
C SER A 161 17.58 4.23 4.29
N PHE A 162 16.76 3.25 4.69
CA PHE A 162 15.92 2.49 3.76
C PHE A 162 14.75 3.32 3.29
N VAL A 163 14.14 4.09 4.19
CA VAL A 163 13.09 5.06 3.84
C VAL A 163 13.65 6.10 2.88
N LEU A 164 14.77 6.74 3.23
CA LEU A 164 15.40 7.76 2.39
C LEU A 164 15.75 7.23 0.99
N SER A 165 16.34 6.04 0.88
CA SER A 165 16.64 5.43 -0.42
C SER A 165 15.39 5.24 -1.28
N SER A 166 14.31 4.74 -0.68
CA SER A 166 13.05 4.48 -1.39
C SER A 166 12.32 5.77 -1.78
N VAL A 167 12.32 6.76 -0.88
CA VAL A 167 11.74 8.10 -1.10
C VAL A 167 12.50 8.83 -2.19
N ASN A 168 13.83 8.86 -2.15
CA ASN A 168 14.66 9.51 -3.17
C ASN A 168 14.48 8.85 -4.54
N THR A 169 14.40 7.52 -4.59
CA THR A 169 14.10 6.82 -5.85
C THR A 169 12.74 7.25 -6.43
N ALA A 170 11.71 7.38 -5.59
CA ALA A 170 10.40 7.84 -6.04
C ALA A 170 10.43 9.32 -6.46
N LEU A 171 11.20 10.15 -5.75
CA LEU A 171 11.39 11.57 -6.02
C LEU A 171 12.08 11.79 -7.36
N ASP A 172 13.20 11.11 -7.61
CA ASP A 172 13.96 11.19 -8.87
C ASP A 172 13.09 10.77 -10.05
N THR A 173 12.33 9.67 -9.91
CA THR A 173 11.42 9.21 -10.96
C THR A 173 10.30 10.22 -11.23
N LEU A 174 9.77 10.86 -10.18
CA LEU A 174 8.74 11.88 -10.31
C LEU A 174 9.29 13.14 -11.00
N GLN A 175 10.45 13.63 -10.58
CA GLN A 175 11.10 14.79 -11.21
C GLN A 175 11.38 14.53 -12.70
N ALA A 176 11.90 13.35 -13.03
CA ALA A 176 12.10 12.95 -14.42
C ALA A 176 10.80 12.80 -15.23
N LEU A 177 9.62 12.65 -14.60
CA LEU A 177 8.33 12.72 -15.31
C LEU A 177 7.96 14.18 -15.63
N MET A 178 8.30 15.11 -14.74
CA MET A 178 7.93 16.52 -14.83
C MET A 178 8.81 17.30 -15.81
N GLU A 179 10.00 16.79 -16.13
CA GLU A 179 10.93 17.38 -17.11
C GLU A 179 10.62 16.99 -18.57
N VAL A 180 9.63 16.11 -18.81
CA VAL A 180 9.20 15.60 -20.13
C VAL A 180 7.93 16.31 -20.61
#